data_AF-A0A936WVA9-F1
#
_entry.id   AF-A0A936WVA9-F1
#
_cell.length_a   1.000
_cell.length_b   1.000
_cell.length_c   1.000
_cell.angle_alpha   90.00
_cell.angle_beta   90.00
_cell.angle_gamma   90.00
#
_symmetry.space_group_name_H-M   'P 1'
#
loop_
_entity.id
_entity.type
_entity.pdbx_description
1 polymer ?
#
loop_
_entity_poly.entity_id
_entity_poly.type
_entity_poly.pdbx_seq_one_letter_code
_entity_poly.pdbx_strand_id
1 'polypeptide(L)' 'MAHYVYILKSDFDGSFYKGYTTQPLIRLQQHNNKESEYTSTKVQWSLIYVEELLQNERP' A
#
# COMPACT_ATOMS: atom_id res chain seq x y z
N MET A 1 -18.33 -0.90 1.08
CA MET A 1 -17.16 -0.99 0.19
C MET A 1 -16.08 -1.73 0.95
N ALA A 2 -15.38 -2.66 0.31
CA ALA A 2 -14.27 -3.38 0.93
C ALA A 2 -13.16 -2.40 1.32
N HIS A 3 -12.59 -2.61 2.50
CA HIS A 3 -11.53 -1.79 3.07
C HIS A 3 -10.28 -2.63 3.16
N TYR A 4 -9.13 -2.10 2.72
CA TYR A 4 -7.90 -2.89 2.68
C TYR A 4 -6.80 -2.23 3.50
N VAL A 5 -6.06 -3.06 4.23
CA VAL A 5 -4.74 -2.71 4.75
C VAL A 5 -3.71 -3.40 3.87
N TYR A 6 -2.63 -2.71 3.55
CA TYR A 6 -1.58 -3.25 2.69
C TYR A 6 -0.19 -2.92 3.19
N ILE A 7 0.78 -3.75 2.81
CA ILE A 7 2.21 -3.50 3.00
C ILE A 7 2.88 -3.53 1.63
N LEU A 8 3.58 -2.44 1.32
CA LEU A 8 4.49 -2.35 0.18
C LEU A 8 5.92 -2.51 0.67
N LYS A 9 6.76 -3.11 -0.17
CA LYS A 9 8.21 -3.14 -0.01
C LYS A 9 8.85 -2.38 -1.17
N SER A 10 9.75 -1.47 -0.85
CA SER A 10 10.60 -0.80 -1.83
C SER A 10 11.72 -1.76 -2.22
N ASP A 11 11.85 -2.06 -3.52
CA ASP A 11 12.94 -2.87 -4.05
C ASP A 11 14.25 -2.06 -4.14
N PHE A 12 14.18 -0.74 -3.97
CA PHE A 12 15.33 0.15 -3.99
C PHE A 12 16.15 0.09 -2.69
N ASP A 13 15.50 0.18 -1.53
CA ASP A 13 16.17 0.27 -0.21
C ASP A 13 15.66 -0.76 0.80
N GLY A 14 14.70 -1.61 0.42
CA GLY A 14 14.07 -2.58 1.31
C GLY A 14 13.09 -1.96 2.33
N SER A 15 12.79 -0.66 2.24
CA SER A 15 11.82 0.00 3.13
C SER A 15 10.44 -0.65 3.02
N PHE A 16 9.74 -0.74 4.15
CA PHE A 16 8.33 -1.12 4.19
C PHE A 16 7.44 0.10 4.35
N TYR A 17 6.30 0.09 3.67
CA TYR A 17 5.24 1.08 3.82
C TYR A 17 3.93 0.37 4.11
N LYS A 18 3.28 0.71 5.22
CA LYS A 18 1.92 0.25 5.52
C LYS A 18 0.91 1.33 5.18
N GLY A 19 -0.21 0.94 4.61
CA GLY A 19 -1.26 1.89 4.24
C GLY A 19 -2.64 1.26 4.25
N TYR A 20 -3.63 2.13 4.02
CA TYR A 20 -5.03 1.77 3.95
C TYR A 20 -5.64 2.38 2.69
N THR A 21 -6.53 1.63 2.03
CA THR A 21 -7.27 2.12 0.85
C THR A 21 -8.46 1.20 0.55
N THR A 22 -9.41 1.68 -0.25
CA THR A 22 -10.44 0.84 -0.87
C THR A 22 -10.01 0.25 -2.22
N GLN A 23 -8.87 0.70 -2.77
CA GLN A 23 -8.37 0.34 -4.11
C GLN A 23 -6.85 0.10 -4.08
N PRO A 24 -6.36 -1.04 -3.55
CA PRO A 24 -4.93 -1.31 -3.33
C PRO A 24 -4.08 -1.31 -4.60
N LEU A 25 -4.61 -1.80 -5.73
CA LEU A 25 -3.87 -1.84 -7.00
C LEU A 25 -3.65 -0.45 -7.60
N ILE A 26 -4.68 0.41 -7.60
CA ILE A 26 -4.55 1.81 -8.05
C ILE A 26 -3.56 2.54 -7.14
N ARG A 27 -3.64 2.30 -5.83
CA ARG A 27 -2.72 2.92 -4.87
C ARG A 27 -1.27 2.51 -5.10
N LEU A 28 -1.01 1.23 -5.41
CA LEU A 28 0.32 0.74 -5.82
C LEU A 28 0.84 1.48 -7.05
N GLN A 29 0.00 1.66 -8.08
CA GLN A 29 0.38 2.41 -9.28
C GLN A 29 0.77 3.85 -8.95
N GLN A 30 0.00 4.55 -8.11
CA GLN A 30 0.32 5.92 -7.66
C GLN A 30 1.67 6.00 -6.95
N HIS A 31 1.98 5.03 -6.08
CA HIS A 31 3.29 4.94 -5.42
C HIS A 31 4.43 4.78 -6.43
N ASN A 32 4.25 3.91 -7.43
CA ASN A 32 5.25 3.69 -8.49
C ASN A 32 5.36 4.86 -9.47
N ASN A 33 4.29 5.64 -9.65
CA ASN A 33 4.26 6.88 -10.43
C ASN A 33 4.80 8.10 -9.67
N LYS A 34 5.27 7.93 -8.43
CA LYS A 34 5.79 9.01 -7.57
C LYS A 34 4.75 10.08 -7.19
N GLU A 35 3.47 9.73 -7.19
CA GLU A 35 2.37 10.64 -6.84
C GLU A 35 2.22 10.88 -5.33
N SER A 36 3.07 10.25 -4.51
CA SER A 36 3.11 10.44 -3.07
C SER A 36 4.45 11.03 -2.66
N GLU A 37 4.42 12.25 -2.13
CA GLU A 37 5.64 13.00 -1.74
C GLU A 37 6.57 12.17 -0.84
N TYR A 38 6.04 11.54 0.20
CA TYR A 38 6.80 10.75 1.17
C TYR A 38 7.40 9.44 0.62
N THR A 39 6.81 8.86 -0.41
CA THR A 39 7.21 7.52 -0.93
C THR A 39 7.81 7.58 -2.33
N SER A 40 7.78 8.77 -2.95
CA SER A 40 8.28 9.06 -4.30
C SER A 40 9.78 8.79 -4.50
N THR A 41 10.57 8.87 -3.42
CA THR A 41 12.03 8.66 -3.44
C THR A 41 12.43 7.19 -3.28
N LYS A 42 11.49 6.32 -2.92
CA LYS A 42 11.70 4.89 -2.61
C LYS A 42 11.04 4.00 -3.67
N VAL A 43 11.18 4.44 -4.93
CA VAL A 43 10.51 3.91 -6.13
C VAL A 43 10.77 2.40 -6.32
N GLN A 44 9.95 1.75 -7.16
CA GLN A 44 9.87 0.30 -7.32
C GLN A 44 9.26 -0.37 -6.09
N TRP A 45 8.03 0.02 -5.80
CA TRP A 45 7.20 -0.60 -4.78
C TRP A 45 6.57 -1.89 -5.30
N SER A 46 6.71 -2.94 -4.50
CA SER A 46 6.08 -4.25 -4.68
C SER A 46 5.05 -4.47 -3.57
N LEU A 47 3.83 -4.88 -3.94
CA LEU A 47 2.78 -5.23 -2.98
C LEU A 47 3.06 -6.63 -2.41
N ILE A 48 3.44 -6.70 -1.14
CA ILE A 48 3.82 -7.95 -0.48
C ILE A 48 2.76 -8.46 0.50
N TYR A 49 1.81 -7.61 0.87
CA TYR A 49 0.70 -7.96 1.75
C TYR A 49 -0.52 -7.13 1.41
N VAL A 50 -1.69 -7.77 1.41
CA VAL A 50 -2.99 -7.09 1.36
C VAL A 50 -4.00 -7.93 2.13
N GLU A 51 -4.77 -7.29 2.99
CA GLU A 51 -5.84 -7.91 3.75
C GLU A 51 -7.11 -7.06 3.62
N GLU A 52 -8.23 -7.74 3.37
CA GLU A 52 -9.55 -7.12 3.41
C GLU A 52 -10.06 -7.06 4.86
N LEU A 53 -10.33 -5.86 5.34
CA LEU A 53 -11.01 -5.62 6.61
C LEU A 53 -12.50 -5.85 6.44
N LEU A 54 -12.96 -6.99 6.94
CA LEU A 54 -14.38 -7.26 7.13
C LEU A 54 -14.90 -6.35 8.26
N GLN A 55 -15.98 -5.63 8.02
CA GLN A 55 -16.56 -4.68 8.97
C GLN A 55 -17.19 -5.34 10.22
N ASN A 56 -17.07 -6.65 10.36
CA ASN A 56 -17.68 -7.42 11.43
C ASN A 56 -16.59 -8.01 12.32
N GLU A 57 -16.11 -7.18 13.25
CA GLU A 57 -15.90 -7.54 14.65
C GLU A 57 -15.40 -6.29 15.38
N ARG A 58 -16.27 -5.70 16.21
CA ARG A 58 -15.80 -4.85 17.31
C ARG A 58 -15.25 -5.80 18.38
N PRO A 59 -14.10 -5.51 19.01
CA PRO A 59 -13.69 -6.20 20.23
C PRO A 59 -14.70 -5.99 21.36
#